data_AF-A0A382V8D4-F1
#
_entry.id   AF-A0A382V8D4-F1
#
_cell.length_a   1.000
_cell.length_b   1.000
_cell.length_c   1.000
_cell.angle_alpha   90.00
_cell.angle_beta   90.00
_cell.angle_gamma   90.00
#
_symmetry.space_group_name_H-M   'P 1'
#
loop_
_entity.id
_entity.type
_entity.pdbx_description
1 polymer ?
#
loop_
_entity_poly.entity_id
_entity_poly.type
_entity_poly.pdbx_seq_one_letter_code
_entity_poly.pdbx_strand_id
1 'polypeptide(L)' 'MPKASEIKKGDVVDIDEIPHVVKTLESKGPSSRGAATIYKIRFTNLLSG' A
#
# COMPACT_ATOMS: atom_id res chain seq x y z
N MET A 1 2.91 -8.98 8.08
CA MET A 1 2.50 -7.96 7.09
C MET A 1 3.77 -7.40 6.44
N PRO A 2 3.87 -7.38 5.10
CA PRO A 2 5.05 -6.87 4.38
C PRO A 2 5.26 -5.39 4.68
N LYS A 3 6.49 -4.89 4.55
CA LYS A 3 6.74 -3.45 4.69
C LYS A 3 6.05 -2.71 3.55
N ALA A 4 5.56 -1.50 3.81
CA ALA A 4 4.95 -0.67 2.76
C ALA A 4 5.87 -0.42 1.56
N SER A 5 7.20 -0.45 1.78
CA SER A 5 8.22 -0.32 0.74
C SER A 5 8.34 -1.53 -0.19
N GLU A 6 7.82 -2.69 0.21
CA GLU A 6 7.92 -3.96 -0.53
C GLU A 6 6.67 -4.24 -1.38
N ILE A 7 5.58 -3.52 -1.12
CA ILE A 7 4.29 -3.66 -1.81
C ILE A 7 4.38 -3.07 -3.22
N LYS A 8 3.87 -3.81 -4.21
CA LYS A 8 3.80 -3.39 -5.61
C LYS A 8 2.36 -3.31 -6.09
N LYS A 9 2.16 -2.55 -7.17
CA LYS A 9 0.87 -2.52 -7.87
C LYS A 9 0.55 -3.92 -8.40
N GLY A 10 -0.69 -4.37 -8.15
CA GLY A 10 -1.16 -5.70 -8.51
C GLY A 10 -0.97 -6.77 -7.43
N ASP A 11 -0.22 -6.48 -6.36
CA ASP A 11 -0.11 -7.40 -5.23
C ASP A 11 -1.46 -7.52 -4.53
N VAL A 12 -1.72 -8.71 -3.98
CA VAL A 12 -2.87 -8.99 -3.13
C VAL A 12 -2.40 -9.02 -1.69
N VAL A 13 -3.08 -8.27 -0.83
CA VAL A 13 -2.82 -8.21 0.61
C VAL A 13 -4.11 -8.47 1.37
N ASP A 14 -4.00 -9.17 2.49
CA ASP A 14 -5.13 -9.33 3.40
C ASP A 14 -5.17 -8.15 4.37
N ILE A 15 -6.33 -7.49 4.41
CA ILE A 15 -6.65 -6.42 5.36
C ILE A 15 -7.91 -6.87 6.08
N ASP A 16 -7.82 -7.09 7.39
CA ASP A 16 -8.93 -7.59 8.21
C ASP A 16 -9.59 -8.85 7.63
N GLU A 17 -8.77 -9.84 7.24
CA GLU A 17 -9.20 -11.11 6.63
C GLU A 17 -9.89 -10.98 5.26
N ILE A 18 -9.90 -9.78 4.68
CA ILE A 18 -10.46 -9.51 3.37
C ILE A 18 -9.32 -9.31 2.35
N PRO A 19 -9.35 -10.04 1.22
CA PRO A 19 -8.34 -9.89 0.19
C PRO A 19 -8.54 -8.60 -0.59
N HIS A 20 -7.48 -7.80 -0.67
CA HIS A 20 -7.46 -6.51 -1.34
C HIS A 20 -6.32 -6.44 -2.36
N VAL A 21 -6.61 -5.99 -3.58
CA VAL A 21 -5.59 -5.77 -4.61
C VAL A 21 -5.09 -4.33 -4.60
N VAL A 22 -3.78 -4.14 -4.74
CA VAL A 22 -3.15 -2.82 -4.83
C VAL A 22 -3.41 -2.21 -6.21
N LYS A 23 -4.22 -1.15 -6.25
CA LYS A 23 -4.58 -0.44 -7.49
C LYS A 23 -3.59 0.68 -7.83
N THR A 24 -3.25 1.52 -6.86
CA THR A 24 -2.29 2.61 -7.01
C THR A 24 -1.39 2.71 -5.79
N LEU A 25 -0.12 3.02 -6.01
CA LEU A 25 0.85 3.24 -4.96
C LEU A 25 1.65 4.51 -5.29
N GLU A 26 1.65 5.45 -4.36
CA GLU A 26 2.43 6.69 -4.44
C GLU A 26 3.35 6.75 -3.23
N SER A 27 4.65 6.92 -3.46
CA SER A 27 5.63 7.17 -2.40
C SER A 27 5.98 8.65 -2.36
N LYS A 28 5.84 9.28 -1.20
CA LYS A 28 6.32 10.64 -0.95
C LYS A 28 7.53 10.58 -0.04
N GLY A 29 8.69 10.96 -0.58
CA GLY A 29 9.92 11.07 0.19
C GLY A 29 9.83 12.16 1.26
N PRO A 30 10.63 12.06 2.33
CA PRO A 30 10.64 13.04 3.39
C PRO A 30 11.17 14.40 2.91
N SER A 31 10.51 15.49 3.32
CA SER A 31 10.98 16.86 3.01
C SER A 31 12.09 17.34 3.95
N SER A 32 12.19 16.75 5.15
CA SER A 32 13.20 17.06 6.16
C SER A 32 14.13 15.88 6.37
N ARG A 33 15.43 16.16 6.59
CA ARG A 33 16.45 15.13 6.82
C ARG A 33 16.14 14.39 8.13
N GLY A 34 15.55 13.19 8.02
CA GLY A 34 15.17 12.34 9.15
C GLY A 34 13.70 11.93 9.21
N ALA A 35 12.83 12.48 8.37
CA ALA A 35 11.44 12.02 8.30
C ALA A 35 11.28 10.70 7.52
N ALA A 36 10.20 9.97 7.76
CA ALA A 36 9.90 8.71 7.08
C ALA A 36 9.24 8.94 5.70
N THR A 37 9.47 8.00 4.77
CA THR A 37 8.75 7.96 3.49
C THR A 37 7.29 7.56 3.73
N ILE A 38 6.36 8.35 3.22
CA ILE A 38 4.93 8.08 3.32
C ILE A 38 4.47 7.36 2.06
N TYR A 39 3.80 6.23 2.23
CA TYR A 39 3.18 5.47 1.14
C TYR A 39 1.66 5.68 1.16
N LYS A 40 1.12 6.25 0.09
CA LYS A 40 -0.32 6.34 -0.14
C LYS A 40 -0.71 5.22 -1.09
N ILE A 41 -1.47 4.25 -0.58
CA ILE A 41 -1.89 3.07 -1.34
C ILE A 41 -3.40 3.08 -1.47
N ARG A 42 -3.90 2.86 -2.69
CA ARG A 42 -5.32 2.60 -2.95
C ARG A 42 -5.50 1.12 -3.19
N PHE A 43 -6.38 0.52 -2.40
CA PHE A 43 -6.79 -0.87 -2.54
C PHE A 43 -8.15 -0.98 -3.22
N THR A 44 -8.39 -2.12 -3.86
CA THR A 44 -9.71 -2.56 -4.29
C THR A 44 -10.03 -3.86 -3.57
N ASN A 45 -11.17 -3.92 -2.91
CA ASN A 45 -11.66 -5.11 -2.22
C ASN A 45 -12.09 -6.16 -3.26
N LEU A 46 -11.53 -7.36 -3.19
CA LEU A 46 -11.82 -8.42 -4.16
C LEU A 46 -13.15 -9.14 -3.93
N LEU A 47 -13.77 -8.98 -2.75
CA LEU A 47 -15.07 -9.55 -2.42
C LEU A 47 -16.22 -8.61 -2.79
N SER A 48 -16.07 -7.30 -2.55
CA SER A 48 -17.15 -6.33 -2.75
C SER A 48 -17.07 -5.54 -4.05
N GLY A 49 -15.89 -5.47 -4.70
CA GLY A 49 -15.68 -4.75 -5.97
C GLY A 49 -15.59 -3.23 -5.85
#